data_AF-A0A371QL32-F1
#
_entry.id   AF-A0A371QL32-F1
#
_cell.length_a   1.000
_cell.length_b   1.000
_cell.length_c   1.000
_cell.angle_alpha   90.00
_cell.angle_beta   90.00
_cell.angle_gamma   90.00
#
_symmetry.space_group_name_H-M   'P 1'
#
loop_
_entity.id
_entity.type
_entity.pdbx_description
1 polymer ?
#
loop_
_entity_poly.entity_id
_entity_poly.type
_entity_poly.pdbx_seq_one_letter_code
_entity_poly.pdbx_strand_id
1 'polypeptide(L)'
;MNARTTGIKEFRKLAEQAKELFSSRKQTIISYVAKKDKTIIQIDYEGILAADLPNGMKAGEAIKLKGESEFEFKDGKISSITDRS
;
A
#
# COMPACT_ATOMS: atom_id res chain seq x y z
N MET A 1 5.77 0.60 12.39
CA MET A 1 4.99 1.86 12.38
C MET A 1 3.61 1.48 11.85
N ASN A 2 2.53 1.75 12.58
CA ASN A 2 1.18 1.38 12.15
C ASN A 2 0.45 2.66 11.74
N ALA A 3 -0.04 2.72 10.51
CA ALA A 3 -0.90 3.81 10.04
C ALA A 3 -2.36 3.37 10.09
N ARG A 4 -3.26 4.24 10.57
CA ARG A 4 -4.70 4.01 10.57
C ARG A 4 -5.41 5.28 10.11
N THR A 5 -6.38 5.14 9.22
CA THR A 5 -7.27 6.21 8.78
C THR A 5 -8.71 5.73 8.85
N THR A 6 -9.66 6.65 9.00
CA THR A 6 -11.09 6.32 8.98
C THR A 6 -11.81 7.23 7.97
N GLY A 7 -12.46 6.61 6.99
CA GLY A 7 -13.22 7.30 5.96
C GLY A 7 -12.38 7.84 4.80
N ILE A 8 -13.08 8.21 3.72
CA ILE A 8 -12.47 8.48 2.41
C ILE A 8 -11.53 9.69 2.39
N LYS A 9 -11.78 10.71 3.23
CA LYS A 9 -10.98 11.93 3.27
C LYS A 9 -9.59 11.68 3.87
N GLU A 10 -9.53 11.00 5.01
CA GLU A 10 -8.28 10.65 5.67
C GLU A 10 -7.50 9.64 4.84
N PHE A 11 -8.18 8.62 4.31
CA PHE A 11 -7.55 7.65 3.42
C PHE A 11 -6.93 8.32 2.20
N ARG A 12 -7.65 9.24 1.54
CA ARG A 12 -7.10 10.00 0.41
C ARG A 12 -5.87 10.82 0.81
N LYS A 13 -5.92 11.52 1.95
CA LYS A 13 -4.76 12.30 2.42
C LYS A 13 -3.54 11.41 2.63
N LEU A 14 -3.70 10.26 3.28
CA LEU A 14 -2.63 9.30 3.46
C LEU A 14 -2.09 8.78 2.12
N ALA A 15 -2.98 8.45 1.18
CA ALA A 15 -2.61 7.93 -0.13
C ALA A 15 -1.81 8.95 -0.97
N GLU A 16 -2.20 10.22 -0.94
CA GLU A 16 -1.48 11.29 -1.65
C GLU A 16 -0.12 11.58 -0.98
N GLN A 17 -0.05 11.61 0.36
CA GLN A 17 1.23 11.75 1.07
C GLN A 17 2.18 10.59 0.77
N ALA A 18 1.67 9.35 0.76
CA ALA A 18 2.47 8.18 0.43
C ALA A 18 2.94 8.15 -1.03
N LYS A 19 2.19 8.78 -1.94
CA LYS A 19 2.57 8.91 -3.36
C LYS A 19 3.80 9.80 -3.53
N GLU A 20 3.93 10.85 -2.73
CA GLU A 20 5.07 11.78 -2.79
C GLU A 20 6.41 11.15 -2.34
N LEU A 21 6.37 10.03 -1.63
CA LEU A 21 7.58 9.32 -1.19
C LEU A 21 8.33 8.62 -2.35
N PHE A 22 7.65 8.37 -3.47
CA PHE A 22 8.20 7.57 -4.57
C PHE A 22 8.07 8.29 -5.91
N SER A 23 9.17 8.34 -6.67
CA SER A 23 9.19 8.87 -8.05
C SER A 23 8.62 7.85 -9.03
N SER A 24 8.71 6.56 -8.71
CA SER A 24 8.07 5.46 -9.40
C SER A 24 7.70 4.39 -8.38
N ARG A 25 6.55 3.74 -8.58
CA ARG A 25 6.14 2.58 -7.78
C ARG A 25 5.34 1.60 -8.61
N LYS A 26 5.51 0.31 -8.32
CA LYS A 26 4.79 -0.80 -8.93
C LYS A 26 4.39 -1.79 -7.84
N GLN A 27 3.14 -2.20 -7.87
CA GLN A 27 2.63 -3.33 -7.10
C GLN A 27 2.28 -4.45 -8.08
N THR A 28 2.91 -5.60 -7.91
CA THR A 28 2.61 -6.80 -8.69
C THR A 28 1.87 -7.78 -7.80
N ILE A 29 0.65 -8.16 -8.16
CA ILE A 29 -0.10 -9.20 -7.44
C ILE A 29 0.54 -10.55 -7.77
N ILE A 30 1.07 -11.23 -6.75
CA ILE A 30 1.72 -12.53 -6.89
C ILE A 30 0.78 -13.68 -6.51
N SER A 31 -0.21 -13.43 -5.66
CA SER A 31 -1.27 -14.38 -5.35
C SER A 31 -2.56 -13.66 -5.01
N TYR A 32 -3.68 -14.36 -5.21
CA TYR A 32 -5.02 -13.82 -5.03
C TYR A 32 -5.94 -14.90 -4.46
N VAL A 33 -6.60 -14.59 -3.35
CA VAL A 33 -7.59 -15.46 -2.71
C VAL A 33 -8.85 -14.66 -2.42
N ALA A 34 -9.93 -14.98 -3.11
CA ALA A 34 -11.26 -14.45 -2.80
C ALA A 34 -11.98 -15.36 -1.79
N LYS A 35 -12.53 -14.76 -0.75
CA LYS A 35 -13.47 -15.34 0.19
C LYS A 35 -14.81 -14.60 0.06
N LYS A 36 -15.83 -15.03 0.81
CA LYS A 36 -17.20 -14.51 0.68
C LYS A 36 -17.31 -12.99 0.90
N ASP A 37 -16.52 -12.44 1.82
CA ASP A 37 -16.58 -11.06 2.30
C ASP A 37 -15.27 -10.28 2.13
N LYS A 38 -14.20 -10.98 1.75
CA LYS A 38 -12.87 -10.39 1.63
C LYS A 38 -12.02 -11.00 0.53
N THR A 39 -11.07 -10.21 0.06
CA THR A 39 -10.03 -10.61 -0.88
C THR A 39 -8.69 -10.41 -0.22
N ILE A 40 -7.85 -11.43 -0.24
CA ILE A 40 -6.47 -11.36 0.25
C ILE A 40 -5.56 -11.48 -0.98
N ILE A 41 -4.66 -10.52 -1.13
CA ILE A 41 -3.62 -10.55 -2.15
C ILE A 41 -2.25 -10.56 -1.49
N GLN A 42 -1.30 -11.25 -2.11
CA GLN A 42 0.11 -11.00 -1.85
C GLN A 42 0.65 -10.13 -2.97
N ILE A 43 1.55 -9.21 -2.61
CA ILE A 43 2.18 -8.29 -3.54
C ILE A 43 3.69 -8.34 -3.45
N ASP A 44 4.32 -8.23 -4.61
CA ASP A 44 5.70 -7.77 -4.73
C ASP A 44 5.64 -6.26 -5.05
N TYR A 45 6.10 -5.45 -4.11
CA TYR A 45 6.20 -4.00 -4.22
C TYR A 45 7.61 -3.59 -4.64
N GLU A 46 7.68 -2.71 -5.64
CA GLU A 46 8.93 -2.07 -6.07
C GLU A 46 8.71 -0.56 -6.13
N GLY A 47 9.63 0.22 -5.55
CA GLY A 47 9.55 1.68 -5.58
C GLY A 47 10.91 2.34 -5.66
N ILE A 48 10.98 3.49 -6.32
CA ILE A 48 12.16 4.37 -6.36
C ILE A 48 11.86 5.59 -5.49
N LEU A 49 12.72 5.88 -4.51
CA LEU A 49 12.52 7.02 -3.61
C LEU A 49 12.57 8.36 -4.36
N ALA A 50 11.63 9.25 -4.06
CA ALA A 50 11.61 10.62 -4.60
C ALA A 50 12.48 11.59 -3.79
N ALA A 51 12.75 11.27 -2.52
CA ALA A 51 13.47 12.12 -1.59
C ALA A 51 14.32 11.28 -0.63
N ASP A 52 15.30 11.93 0.00
CA ASP A 52 16.06 11.34 1.09
C ASP A 52 15.15 11.08 2.29
N LEU A 53 15.27 9.90 2.89
CA LEU A 53 14.51 9.49 4.06
C LEU A 53 15.34 9.64 5.35
N PRO A 54 14.71 9.89 6.51
CA PRO A 54 15.40 10.05 7.79
C PRO A 54 16.22 8.83 8.24
N ASN A 55 15.89 7.64 7.72
CA ASN A 55 16.61 6.40 8.02
C ASN A 55 17.91 6.24 7.21
N GLY A 56 18.29 7.25 6.42
CA GLY A 56 19.55 7.28 5.65
C GLY A 56 19.41 6.89 4.19
N MET A 57 18.25 6.40 3.75
CA MET A 57 18.00 6.04 2.35
C MET A 57 17.93 7.28 1.47
N LYS A 58 18.42 7.18 0.24
CA LYS A 58 18.59 8.32 -0.67
C LYS A 58 17.57 8.35 -1.79
N ALA A 59 17.27 9.56 -2.27
CA ALA A 59 16.50 9.73 -3.49
C ALA A 59 17.13 8.95 -4.66
N GLY A 60 16.31 8.25 -5.44
CA GLY A 60 16.76 7.37 -6.52
C GLY A 60 17.06 5.93 -6.11
N GLU A 61 17.16 5.62 -4.82
CA GLU A 61 17.33 4.23 -4.37
C GLU A 61 16.05 3.41 -4.56
N ALA A 62 16.24 2.13 -4.90
CA ALA A 62 15.16 1.18 -5.09
C ALA A 62 14.85 0.44 -3.78
N ILE A 63 13.56 0.31 -3.49
CA ILE A 63 13.00 -0.47 -2.39
C ILE A 63 12.22 -1.64 -2.99
N LYS A 64 12.42 -2.83 -2.40
CA LYS A 64 11.62 -4.02 -2.70
C LYS A 64 11.05 -4.59 -1.43
N LEU A 65 9.74 -4.84 -1.42
CA LEU A 65 9.03 -5.36 -0.25
C LEU A 65 8.04 -6.42 -0.71
N LYS A 66 7.87 -7.46 0.09
CA LYS A 66 6.75 -8.40 -0.03
C LYS A 66 5.71 -8.01 1.00
N GLY A 67 4.45 -8.00 0.58
CA GLY A 67 3.36 -7.64 1.46
C GLY A 67 2.12 -8.47 1.20
N GLU A 68 1.20 -8.42 2.14
CA GLU A 68 -0.14 -8.97 2.04
C GLU A 68 -1.13 -7.83 2.28
N SER A 69 -2.15 -7.73 1.43
CA SER A 69 -3.24 -6.77 1.59
C SER A 69 -4.57 -7.52 1.65
N GLU A 70 -5.35 -7.24 2.69
CA GLU A 70 -6.71 -7.73 2.87
C GLU A 70 -7.70 -6.61 2.55
N PHE A 71 -8.63 -6.88 1.64
CA PHE A 71 -9.70 -6.00 1.21
C PHE A 71 -11.04 -6.56 1.67
N GLU A 72 -11.81 -5.78 2.41
CA GLU A 72 -13.21 -6.10 2.72
C GLU A 72 -14.14 -5.29 1.83
N PHE A 73 -15.30 -5.86 1.51
CA PHE A 73 -16.27 -5.23 0.63
C PHE A 73 -17.65 -5.10 1.28
N LYS A 74 -18.30 -3.96 1.04
CA LYS A 74 -19.69 -3.69 1.42
C LYS A 74 -20.38 -2.90 0.32
N ASP A 75 -21.57 -3.32 -0.08
CA ASP A 75 -22.38 -2.67 -1.12
C ASP A 75 -21.60 -2.43 -2.43
N GLY A 76 -20.78 -3.42 -2.82
CA GLY A 76 -19.96 -3.38 -4.03
C GLY A 76 -18.75 -2.42 -3.97
N LYS A 77 -18.42 -1.88 -2.80
CA LYS A 77 -17.29 -0.97 -2.58
C LYS A 77 -16.32 -1.55 -1.57
N ILE A 78 -15.05 -1.13 -1.64
CA ILE A 78 -14.07 -1.44 -0.60
C ILE A 78 -14.47 -0.70 0.69
N SER A 79 -14.68 -1.45 1.77
CA SER A 79 -15.00 -0.91 3.09
C SER A 79 -13.79 -0.86 4.03
N SER A 80 -12.79 -1.71 3.82
CA SER A 80 -11.56 -1.77 4.60
C SER A 80 -10.39 -2.24 3.74
N ILE A 81 -9.20 -1.71 4.02
CA ILE A 81 -7.92 -2.18 3.48
C ILE A 81 -6.98 -2.36 4.67
N THR A 82 -6.40 -3.55 4.80
CA THR A 82 -5.39 -3.84 5.83
C THR A 82 -4.14 -4.39 5.17
N ASP A 83 -3.05 -3.63 5.23
CA ASP A 83 -1.75 -4.02 4.68
C ASP A 83 -0.82 -4.58 5.76
N ARG A 84 -0.03 -5.61 5.41
CA ARG A 84 0.95 -6.30 6.28
C ARG A 84 2.23 -6.58 5.52
N SER A 85 3.39 -6.28 6.11
CA SER A 85 4.73 -6.51 5.55
C SER A 85 5.69 -6.96 6.64
#